data_AF-A0A372EPL1-F1
#
_entry.id   AF-A0A372EPL1-F1
#
_cell.length_a   1.000
_cell.length_b   1.000
_cell.length_c   1.000
_cell.angle_alpha   90.00
_cell.angle_beta   90.00
_cell.angle_gamma   90.00
#
_symmetry.space_group_name_H-M   'P 1'
#
loop_
_entity.id
_entity.type
_entity.pdbx_description
1 polymer ?
#
loop_
_entity_poly.entity_id
_entity_poly.type
_entity_poly.pdbx_seq_one_letter_code
_entity_poly.pdbx_strand_id
1 'polypeptide(L)'
;MSIPDPLSSDARAHLRTQLHHRREQLIARLHRRDLSALETDDTLEAVDRIDSAMAGLDEPTPGCCVWCAQPIALTRRTLIPHATLCTACALMGEGRRRGERSGPSSIWGEELLAELG
;
A
#
# COMPACT_ATOMS: atom_id res chain seq x y z
N MET A 1 22.28 -11.47 -14.77
CA MET A 1 20.97 -11.73 -15.40
C MET A 1 19.92 -11.06 -14.53
N SER A 2 19.19 -10.10 -15.10
CA SER A 2 18.38 -9.11 -14.40
C SER A 2 17.11 -9.70 -13.78
N ILE A 3 16.84 -9.37 -12.52
CA ILE A 3 15.59 -9.69 -11.83
C ILE A 3 14.51 -8.73 -12.39
N PRO A 4 13.39 -9.22 -12.95
CA PRO A 4 12.34 -8.35 -13.44
C PRO A 4 11.62 -7.66 -12.27
N ASP A 5 11.43 -6.34 -12.39
CA ASP A 5 10.73 -5.48 -11.45
C ASP A 5 9.22 -5.83 -11.42
N PRO A 6 8.55 -5.89 -10.26
CA PRO A 6 7.25 -6.52 -10.15
C PRO A 6 6.07 -5.64 -10.62
N LEU A 7 6.35 -4.42 -11.07
CA LEU A 7 5.51 -3.67 -12.00
C LEU A 7 6.49 -3.12 -13.02
N SER A 8 6.50 -3.66 -14.24
CA SER A 8 7.34 -3.09 -15.30
C SER A 8 7.07 -1.59 -15.41
N SER A 9 8.05 -0.81 -15.86
CA SER A 9 7.87 0.62 -16.14
C SER A 9 6.55 0.89 -16.89
N ASP A 10 6.15 -0.03 -17.77
CA ASP A 10 4.91 0.01 -18.53
C ASP A 10 3.65 -0.10 -17.65
N ALA A 11 3.65 -0.94 -16.61
CA ALA A 11 2.53 -1.08 -15.69
C ALA A 11 2.31 0.19 -14.84
N ARG A 12 3.40 0.85 -14.41
CA ARG A 12 3.32 2.15 -13.71
C ARG A 12 2.81 3.24 -14.66
N ALA A 13 3.32 3.30 -15.89
CA ALA A 13 2.85 4.24 -16.90
C ALA A 13 1.36 4.02 -17.24
N HIS A 14 0.92 2.77 -17.31
CA HIS A 14 -0.46 2.40 -17.54
C HIS A 14 -1.36 2.84 -16.38
N LEU A 15 -0.98 2.55 -15.13
CA LEU A 15 -1.71 2.98 -13.94
C LEU A 15 -1.79 4.51 -13.85
N ARG A 16 -0.68 5.22 -14.15
CA ARG A 16 -0.66 6.68 -14.21
C ARG A 16 -1.67 7.22 -15.22
N THR A 17 -1.71 6.63 -16.41
CA THR A 17 -2.69 6.98 -17.44
C THR A 17 -4.13 6.79 -16.96
N GLN A 18 -4.42 5.67 -16.29
CA GLN A 18 -5.77 5.42 -15.74
C GLN A 18 -6.15 6.45 -14.67
N LEU A 19 -5.24 6.77 -13.74
CA LEU A 19 -5.48 7.77 -12.69
C LEU A 19 -5.70 9.17 -13.29
N HIS A 20 -4.90 9.56 -14.28
CA HIS A 20 -5.08 10.81 -15.01
C HIS A 20 -6.46 10.90 -15.64
N HIS A 21 -6.87 9.85 -16.36
CA HIS A 21 -8.18 9.81 -16.98
C HIS A 21 -9.31 9.93 -15.94
N ARG A 22 -9.17 9.23 -14.80
CA ARG A 22 -10.16 9.32 -13.72
C ARG A 22 -10.23 10.72 -13.11
N ARG A 23 -9.10 11.38 -12.92
CA ARG A 23 -9.01 12.76 -12.44
C ARG A 23 -9.74 13.72 -13.38
N GLU A 24 -9.52 13.61 -14.68
CA GLU A 24 -10.19 14.45 -15.69
C GLU A 24 -11.71 14.29 -15.64
N GLN A 25 -12.21 13.06 -15.44
CA GLN A 25 -13.65 12.82 -15.28
C GLN A 25 -14.24 13.54 -14.06
N LEU A 26 -13.52 13.56 -12.93
CA LEU A 26 -13.95 14.24 -11.70
C LEU A 26 -13.93 15.76 -11.86
N ILE A 27 -12.88 16.31 -12.47
CA ILE A 27 -12.79 17.75 -12.77
C ILE A 27 -13.91 18.16 -13.73
N ALA A 28 -14.17 17.36 -14.76
CA ALA A 28 -15.30 17.60 -15.67
C ALA A 28 -16.66 17.53 -14.94
N ARG A 29 -16.78 16.71 -13.88
CA ARG A 29 -17.98 16.68 -13.03
C ARG A 29 -18.13 18.00 -12.25
N LEU A 30 -17.04 18.52 -11.66
CA LEU A 30 -17.04 19.81 -10.94
C LEU A 30 -17.45 20.98 -11.83
N HIS A 31 -17.11 20.95 -13.11
CA HIS A 31 -17.52 21.99 -14.06
C HIS A 31 -19.00 21.90 -14.48
N ARG A 32 -19.70 20.79 -14.22
CA ARG A 32 -21.16 20.72 -14.45
C ARG A 32 -21.87 21.41 -13.28
N ARG A 33 -22.69 22.41 -13.59
CA ARG A 33 -23.24 23.42 -12.66
C ARG A 33 -24.30 22.93 -11.65
N ASP A 34 -24.45 21.63 -11.43
CA ASP A 34 -25.57 21.08 -10.64
C ASP A 34 -25.12 20.22 -9.43
N LEU A 35 -23.89 20.38 -8.96
CA LEU A 35 -23.44 19.69 -7.74
C LEU A 35 -23.88 20.47 -6.49
N SER A 36 -24.38 19.74 -5.50
CA SER A 36 -24.52 20.28 -4.15
C SER A 36 -23.14 20.59 -3.53
N ALA A 37 -23.13 21.36 -2.44
CA ALA A 37 -21.89 21.66 -1.72
C ALA A 37 -21.20 20.39 -1.20
N LEU A 38 -21.97 19.42 -0.71
CA LEU A 38 -21.44 18.13 -0.25
C LEU A 38 -20.82 17.33 -1.41
N GLU A 39 -21.51 17.23 -2.55
CA GLU A 39 -20.96 16.52 -3.72
C GLU A 39 -19.72 17.20 -4.30
N THR A 40 -19.64 18.52 -4.17
CA THR A 40 -18.47 19.29 -4.56
C THR A 40 -17.28 18.93 -3.68
N ASP A 41 -17.48 18.90 -2.35
CA ASP A 41 -16.45 18.54 -1.37
C ASP A 41 -15.96 17.09 -1.58
N ASP A 42 -16.88 16.14 -1.69
CA ASP A 42 -16.57 14.73 -1.96
C ASP A 42 -15.76 14.55 -3.27
N THR A 43 -16.10 15.34 -4.30
CA THR A 43 -15.43 15.27 -5.60
C THR A 43 -14.04 15.88 -5.53
N LEU A 44 -13.85 16.97 -4.78
CA LEU A 44 -12.53 17.57 -4.52
C LEU A 44 -11.65 16.60 -3.72
N GLU A 45 -12.16 16.00 -2.65
CA GLU A 45 -11.41 15.00 -1.86
C GLU A 45 -11.02 13.78 -2.72
N ALA A 46 -11.88 13.37 -3.65
CA ALA A 46 -11.56 12.31 -4.60
C ALA A 46 -10.44 12.71 -5.57
N VAL A 47 -10.41 13.96 -6.04
CA VAL A 47 -9.32 14.49 -6.88
C VAL A 47 -8.01 14.52 -6.09
N ASP A 48 -8.01 15.02 -4.85
CA ASP A 48 -6.81 15.12 -4.01
C ASP A 48 -6.20 13.74 -3.71
N ARG A 49 -7.05 12.73 -3.46
CA ARG A 49 -6.60 11.34 -3.29
C ARG A 49 -5.92 10.79 -4.54
N ILE A 50 -6.45 11.09 -5.72
CA ILE A 50 -5.86 10.66 -6.99
C ILE A 50 -4.54 11.38 -7.23
N ASP A 51 -4.47 12.69 -6.98
CA ASP A 51 -3.23 13.47 -7.12
C ASP A 51 -2.14 12.96 -6.18
N SER A 52 -2.50 12.64 -4.94
CA SER A 52 -1.60 12.00 -3.98
C SER A 52 -1.13 10.61 -4.44
N ALA A 53 -2.03 9.79 -4.97
CA ALA A 53 -1.68 8.46 -5.50
C ALA A 53 -0.73 8.56 -6.69
N MET A 54 -0.94 9.51 -7.61
CA MET A 54 -0.07 9.74 -8.75
C MET A 54 1.31 10.26 -8.35
N ALA A 55 1.40 11.10 -7.31
CA ALA A 55 2.68 11.54 -6.75
C ALA A 55 3.49 10.36 -6.19
N GLY A 56 2.81 9.42 -5.52
CA GLY A 56 3.42 8.17 -5.02
C GLY A 56 3.89 7.22 -6.14
N LEU A 57 3.42 7.40 -7.38
CA LEU A 57 3.91 6.65 -8.55
C LEU A 57 5.17 7.24 -9.16
N ASP A 58 5.62 8.43 -8.76
CA ASP A 58 6.92 8.99 -9.17
C ASP A 58 8.03 8.67 -8.18
N GLU A 59 7.66 8.27 -6.96
CA GLU A 59 8.63 7.91 -5.94
C GLU A 59 9.24 6.53 -6.27
N PRO A 60 10.57 6.40 -6.31
CA PRO A 60 11.20 5.11 -6.51
C PRO A 60 10.78 4.19 -5.37
N THR A 61 10.14 3.07 -5.70
CA THR A 61 9.89 2.01 -4.73
C THR A 61 11.24 1.59 -4.17
N PRO A 62 11.47 1.65 -2.85
CA PRO A 62 12.74 1.27 -2.30
C PRO A 62 13.06 -0.17 -2.69
N GLY A 63 14.17 -0.37 -3.40
CA GLY A 63 14.73 -1.70 -3.60
C GLY A 63 15.18 -2.31 -2.27
N CYS A 64 15.43 -1.46 -1.26
CA CYS A 64 15.96 -1.82 0.05
C CYS A 64 15.11 -1.22 1.18
N CYS A 65 15.07 -1.95 2.29
CA CYS A 65 14.42 -1.56 3.53
C CYS A 65 15.05 -0.28 4.08
N VAL A 66 14.24 0.73 4.43
CA VAL A 66 14.74 2.00 4.99
C VAL A 66 15.36 1.86 6.38
N TRP A 67 15.10 0.74 7.09
CA TRP A 67 15.61 0.52 8.45
C TRP A 67 16.90 -0.30 8.48
N CYS A 68 16.94 -1.46 7.82
CA CYS A 68 18.09 -2.37 7.87
C CYS A 68 18.91 -2.41 6.58
N ALA A 69 18.56 -1.60 5.58
CA ALA A 69 19.16 -1.54 4.25
C ALA A 69 19.12 -2.87 3.44
N GLN A 70 18.46 -3.92 3.95
CA GLN A 70 18.33 -5.20 3.24
C GLN A 70 17.32 -5.10 2.08
N PRO A 71 17.51 -5.84 0.97
CA PRO A 71 16.58 -5.86 -0.14
C PRO A 71 15.15 -6.19 0.31
N ILE A 72 14.16 -5.46 -0.21
CA ILE A 72 12.74 -5.81 0.01
C ILE A 72 12.40 -6.96 -0.93
N ALA A 73 11.95 -8.08 -0.37
CA ALA A 73 11.61 -9.27 -1.14
C ALA A 73 10.68 -8.95 -2.31
N LEU A 74 10.98 -9.52 -3.48
CA LEU A 74 10.21 -9.26 -4.72
C LEU A 74 8.72 -9.51 -4.50
N THR A 75 8.36 -10.62 -3.86
CA THR A 75 6.97 -10.97 -3.50
C THR A 75 6.28 -9.88 -2.68
N ARG A 76 7.00 -9.25 -1.73
CA ARG A 76 6.50 -8.13 -0.94
C ARG A 76 6.35 -6.87 -1.78
N ARG A 77 7.29 -6.59 -2.69
CA ARG A 77 7.21 -5.46 -3.64
C ARG A 77 6.08 -5.66 -4.67
N THR A 78 5.74 -6.90 -5.02
CA THR A 78 4.59 -7.21 -5.89
C THR A 78 3.27 -6.99 -5.17
N LEU A 79 3.14 -7.54 -3.95
CA LEU A 79 1.90 -7.48 -3.17
C LEU A 79 1.66 -6.09 -2.55
N ILE A 80 2.75 -5.39 -2.20
CA ILE A 80 2.75 -4.06 -1.58
C ILE A 80 3.81 -3.20 -2.29
N PRO A 81 3.49 -2.61 -3.46
CA PRO A 81 4.43 -1.83 -4.27
C PRO A 81 5.04 -0.60 -3.59
N HIS A 82 4.44 -0.15 -2.49
CA HIS A 82 4.93 0.99 -1.69
C HIS A 82 5.58 0.55 -0.37
N ALA A 83 5.91 -0.74 -0.20
CA ALA A 83 6.59 -1.21 1.00
C ALA A 83 7.94 -0.52 1.17
N THR A 84 8.14 0.17 2.30
CA THR A 84 9.40 0.81 2.67
C THR A 84 10.25 -0.05 3.60
N LEU A 85 9.68 -1.12 4.16
CA LEU A 85 10.33 -2.05 5.08
C LEU A 85 10.35 -3.48 4.51
N CYS A 86 11.42 -4.23 4.78
CA CYS A 86 11.44 -5.68 4.56
C CYS A 86 10.44 -6.39 5.50
N THR A 87 10.09 -7.63 5.18
CA THR A 87 9.12 -8.41 5.97
C THR A 87 9.52 -8.51 7.45
N ALA A 88 10.80 -8.72 7.75
CA ALA A 88 11.30 -8.79 9.12
C ALA A 88 11.11 -7.46 9.87
N CYS A 89 11.48 -6.34 9.25
CA CYS A 89 11.33 -5.01 9.82
C CYS A 89 9.86 -4.58 10.00
N ALA A 90 8.99 -4.98 9.07
CA ALA A 90 7.55 -4.72 9.18
C ALA A 90 6.92 -5.46 10.36
N LEU A 91 7.25 -6.75 10.53
CA LEU A 91 6.76 -7.56 11.65
C LEU A 91 7.24 -7.03 13.01
N MET A 92 8.48 -6.52 13.08
CA MET A 92 9.00 -5.88 14.31
C MET A 92 8.28 -4.58 14.66
N GLY A 93 7.91 -3.76 13.66
CA GLY A 93 7.15 -2.52 13.87
C GLY A 93 5.68 -2.75 14.22
N GLU A 94 5.06 -3.78 13.66
CA GLU A 94 3.71 -4.23 13.99
C GLU A 94 3.63 -4.84 15.40
N GLY A 95 4.69 -5.52 15.85
CA GLY A 95 4.82 -6.00 17.23
C GLY A 95 4.78 -4.89 18.28
N ARG A 96 5.31 -3.69 17.97
CA ARG A 96 5.21 -2.53 18.86
C ARG A 96 3.80 -1.94 18.93
N ARG A 97 3.03 -1.96 17.84
CA ARG A 97 1.62 -1.49 17.84
C ARG A 97 0.64 -2.50 18.45
N ARG A 98 1.03 -3.77 18.53
CA ARG A 98 0.28 -4.83 19.22
C ARG A 98 0.71 -5.00 20.69
N GLY A 99 1.72 -4.25 21.15
CA GLY A 99 2.30 -4.31 22.48
C GLY A 99 1.60 -3.49 23.58
N GLU A 100 0.51 -2.77 23.25
CA GLU A 100 -0.31 -2.04 24.24
C GLU A 100 -1.61 -2.80 24.61
N ARG A 101 -1.58 -4.13 24.49
CA ARG A 101 -2.45 -5.03 25.25
C ARG A 101 -1.57 -6.08 25.91
N SER A 102 -1.16 -5.78 27.15
CA SER A 102 -0.60 -6.80 28.05
C SER A 102 -1.67 -7.86 28.32
N GLY A 103 -1.38 -9.09 27.93
CA GLY A 103 -2.10 -10.31 28.31
C GLY A 103 -1.15 -11.49 28.08
N PRO A 104 -1.06 -12.47 29.00
CA PRO A 104 0.09 -13.36 29.10
C PRO A 104 0.23 -14.28 27.90
N SER A 105 1.49 -14.48 27.52
CA SER A 105 2.00 -15.62 26.75
C SER A 105 1.45 -16.93 27.31
N SER A 106 0.87 -17.76 26.44
CA SER A 106 0.52 -19.20 26.54
C SER A 106 -0.67 -19.41 25.58
N ILE A 107 -0.82 -20.41 24.71
CA ILE A 107 -0.37 -21.79 24.65
C ILE A 107 -0.70 -22.28 23.23
N TRP A 108 0.27 -22.44 22.33
CA TRP A 108 0.09 -23.30 21.17
C TRP A 108 1.39 -24.06 20.96
N GLY A 109 1.53 -25.12 21.74
CA GLY A 109 2.70 -25.98 21.73
C GLY A 109 2.63 -26.92 22.93
N GLU A 110 1.76 -27.93 22.85
CA GLU A 110 1.97 -29.32 23.31
C GLU A 110 0.66 -30.09 23.59
N GLU A 111 -0.50 -29.44 23.73
CA GLU A 111 -1.73 -30.14 24.18
C GLU A 111 -2.81 -30.35 23.08
N LEU A 112 -2.46 -30.31 21.80
CA LEU A 112 -3.40 -30.60 20.69
C LEU A 112 -3.14 -31.93 19.95
N LEU A 113 -2.26 -32.79 20.48
CA LEU A 113 -1.91 -34.09 19.90
C LEU A 113 -2.27 -35.30 20.79
N ALA A 114 -3.11 -35.12 21.81
CA ALA A 114 -3.59 -36.21 22.66
C ALA A 114 -5.03 -36.68 22.34
N GLU A 115 -5.77 -35.96 21.48
CA GLU A 115 -7.19 -36.23 21.16
C GLU A 115 -7.38 -36.48 19.64
N LEU A 116 -6.43 -37.16 19.02
CA LEU A 116 -6.67 -37.90 17.78
C LEU A 116 -6.58 -39.38 18.13
N GLY A 117 -7.71 -39.91 18.61
CA GLY A 117 -7.96 -41.35 18.65
C GLY A 117 -7.97 -41.97 17.27
#